data_AF-A0A0S7ESK7-F1
#
_entry.id   AF-A0A0S7ESK7-F1
#
_cell.length_a   1.000
_cell.length_b   1.000
_cell.length_c   1.000
_cell.angle_alpha   90.00
_cell.angle_beta   90.00
_cell.angle_gamma   90.00
#
_symmetry.space_group_name_H-M   'P 1'
#
loop_
_entity.id
_entity.type
_entity.pdbx_description
1 polymer ?
#
loop_
_entity_poly.entity_id
_entity_poly.type
_entity_poly.pdbx_seq_one_letter_code
_entity_poly.pdbx_strand_id
1 'polypeptide(L)'
;GQETGEKVKRKRGRPPAEKLPPNPPELTKMLNTLVDMVINYKDGLGRQISKGFVQLPSKKEVPEYYELIRKPVDFRRIRERVRNHKYRSVGDLEKDVFLLCHNAQTYNLEGSQIYEDSIVIKSVFESARLNMEDI
;
A
#
# COMPACT_ATOMS: atom_id res chain seq x y z
N GLY A 1 -23.62 -40.95 -41.44
CA GLY A 1 -23.97 -40.03 -40.35
C GLY A 1 -22.77 -39.16 -40.07
N GLN A 2 -22.93 -37.84 -40.09
CA GLN A 2 -21.89 -36.89 -39.69
C GLN A 2 -22.02 -36.65 -38.19
N GLU A 3 -20.98 -36.95 -37.42
CA GLU A 3 -20.91 -36.61 -36.00
C GLU A 3 -20.31 -35.21 -35.84
N THR A 4 -21.13 -34.27 -35.36
CA THR A 4 -20.74 -32.93 -34.96
C THR A 4 -20.17 -32.96 -33.55
N GLY A 5 -18.85 -32.98 -33.42
CA GLY A 5 -18.14 -32.79 -32.15
C GLY A 5 -18.02 -31.30 -31.78
N GLU A 6 -18.89 -30.83 -30.90
CA GLU A 6 -18.93 -29.46 -30.39
C GLU A 6 -17.67 -29.14 -29.55
N LYS A 7 -16.84 -28.19 -30.01
CA LYS A 7 -15.63 -27.75 -29.29
C LYS A 7 -15.99 -26.84 -28.13
N VAL A 8 -15.95 -27.37 -26.91
CA VAL A 8 -16.07 -26.60 -25.66
C VAL A 8 -14.93 -25.57 -25.58
N LYS A 9 -15.28 -24.28 -25.74
CA LYS A 9 -14.35 -23.15 -25.57
C LYS A 9 -13.96 -23.01 -24.09
N ARG A 10 -12.75 -23.46 -23.74
CA ARG A 10 -12.13 -23.20 -22.44
C ARG A 10 -11.86 -21.70 -22.28
N LYS A 11 -12.64 -20.99 -21.46
CA LYS A 11 -12.32 -19.63 -20.99
C LYS A 11 -11.04 -19.69 -20.16
N ARG A 12 -9.93 -19.15 -20.68
CA ARG A 12 -8.68 -18.98 -19.94
C ARG A 12 -8.84 -17.86 -18.91
N GLY A 13 -9.41 -18.18 -17.74
CA GLY A 13 -9.34 -17.33 -16.56
C GLY A 13 -8.00 -17.53 -15.85
N ARG A 14 -7.39 -16.46 -15.33
CA ARG A 14 -6.27 -16.58 -14.38
C ARG A 14 -6.74 -17.50 -13.23
N PRO A 15 -5.97 -18.51 -12.83
CA PRO A 15 -6.33 -19.32 -11.67
C PRO A 15 -6.59 -18.37 -10.48
N PRO A 16 -7.60 -18.65 -9.62
CA PRO A 16 -7.83 -17.86 -8.43
C PRO A 16 -6.51 -17.71 -7.69
N ALA A 17 -6.11 -16.48 -7.37
CA ALA A 17 -4.92 -16.27 -6.56
C ALA A 17 -5.12 -17.05 -5.26
N GLU A 18 -4.30 -18.08 -5.00
CA GLU A 18 -4.38 -18.84 -3.76
C GLU A 18 -4.33 -17.85 -2.59
N LYS A 19 -5.38 -17.89 -1.77
CA LYS A 19 -5.43 -17.08 -0.55
C LYS A 19 -4.35 -17.62 0.36
N LEU A 20 -3.44 -16.74 0.74
CA LEU A 20 -2.39 -17.06 1.69
C LEU A 20 -3.02 -17.49 3.02
N PRO A 21 -2.41 -18.44 3.77
CA PRO A 21 -2.87 -18.74 5.11
C PRO A 21 -2.79 -17.48 5.98
N PRO A 22 -3.71 -17.32 6.95
CA PRO A 22 -3.70 -16.19 7.88
C PRO A 22 -2.37 -16.05 8.61
N ASN A 23 -1.98 -14.81 8.89
CA ASN A 23 -0.86 -14.52 9.79
C ASN A 23 -1.25 -14.83 11.25
N PRO A 24 -0.26 -15.01 12.15
CA PRO A 24 -0.51 -14.97 13.58
C PRO A 24 -1.32 -13.70 13.98
N PRO A 25 -2.26 -13.79 14.94
CA PRO A 25 -3.06 -12.65 15.37
C PRO A 25 -2.22 -11.46 15.81
N GLU A 26 -1.15 -11.68 16.57
CA GLU A 26 -0.27 -10.61 17.06
C GLU A 26 0.43 -9.85 15.92
N LEU A 27 0.95 -10.55 14.91
CA LEU A 27 1.53 -9.90 13.74
C LEU A 27 0.46 -9.08 12.99
N THR A 28 -0.74 -9.63 12.83
CA THR A 28 -1.83 -8.91 12.15
C THR A 28 -2.24 -7.66 12.93
N LYS A 29 -2.33 -7.74 14.26
CA LYS A 29 -2.63 -6.62 15.14
C LYS A 29 -1.56 -5.53 15.01
N MET A 30 -0.29 -5.89 15.16
CA MET A 30 0.85 -4.98 15.04
C MET A 30 0.88 -4.25 13.68
N LEU A 31 0.68 -4.98 12.57
CA LEU A 31 0.61 -4.38 11.23
C LEU A 31 -0.53 -3.37 11.10
N ASN A 32 -1.72 -3.67 11.63
CA ASN A 32 -2.84 -2.73 11.62
C ASN A 32 -2.55 -1.51 12.48
N THR A 33 -2.00 -1.69 13.69
CA THR A 33 -1.67 -0.59 14.60
C THR A 33 -0.67 0.38 13.95
N LEU A 34 0.40 -0.12 13.32
CA LEU A 34 1.36 0.73 12.61
C LEU A 34 0.71 1.53 11.49
N VAL A 35 -0.11 0.87 10.66
CA VAL A 35 -0.83 1.55 9.57
C VAL A 35 -1.79 2.61 10.12
N ASP A 36 -2.50 2.32 11.20
CA ASP A 36 -3.45 3.23 11.82
C ASP A 36 -2.77 4.43 12.48
N MET A 37 -1.62 4.23 13.14
CA MET A 37 -0.82 5.33 13.70
C MET A 37 -0.38 6.30 12.62
N VAL A 38 0.11 5.80 11.48
CA VAL A 38 0.54 6.64 10.36
C VAL A 38 -0.63 7.35 9.69
N ILE A 39 -1.73 6.63 9.41
CA ILE A 39 -2.89 7.22 8.73
C ILE A 39 -3.56 8.28 9.62
N ASN A 40 -3.70 8.04 10.92
CA ASN A 40 -4.42 8.94 11.81
C ASN A 40 -3.53 10.05 12.39
N TYR A 41 -2.23 10.06 12.07
CA TYR A 41 -1.32 11.11 12.50
C TYR A 41 -1.78 12.49 12.01
N LYS A 42 -1.80 13.44 12.94
CA LYS A 42 -2.11 14.84 12.70
C LYS A 42 -0.93 15.69 13.15
N ASP A 43 -0.60 16.72 12.38
CA ASP A 43 0.39 17.70 12.80
C ASP A 43 -0.14 18.58 13.96
N GLY A 44 0.71 19.50 14.44
CA GLY A 44 0.36 20.43 15.52
C GLY A 44 -0.82 21.37 15.20
N LEU A 45 -1.23 21.47 13.93
CA LEU A 45 -2.40 22.23 13.50
C LEU A 45 -3.64 21.35 13.29
N GLY A 46 -3.55 20.05 13.59
CA GLY A 46 -4.64 19.10 13.45
C GLY A 46 -4.87 18.58 12.03
N ARG A 47 -3.99 18.91 11.07
CA ARG A 47 -4.09 18.45 9.68
C ARG A 47 -3.60 17.01 9.59
N GLN A 48 -4.41 16.16 8.98
CA GLN A 48 -4.07 14.75 8.75
C GLN A 48 -3.10 14.63 7.56
N ILE A 49 -1.86 14.23 7.86
CA ILE A 49 -0.75 14.19 6.89
C ILE A 49 -0.99 13.17 5.77
N SER A 50 -1.60 12.03 6.11
CA SER A 50 -1.79 10.94 5.14
C SER A 50 -2.85 11.21 4.07
N LYS A 51 -3.58 12.34 4.12
CA LYS A 51 -4.76 12.58 3.29
C LYS A 51 -4.47 12.44 1.79
N GLY A 52 -3.33 12.97 1.33
CA GLY A 52 -2.90 12.89 -0.08
C GLY A 52 -2.41 11.50 -0.52
N PHE A 53 -2.27 10.55 0.41
CA PHE A 53 -1.66 9.23 0.18
C PHE A 53 -2.67 8.09 0.33
N VAL A 54 -3.94 8.40 0.64
CA VAL A 54 -4.99 7.40 0.84
C VAL A 54 -5.27 6.64 -0.46
N GLN A 55 -5.38 7.37 -1.56
CA GLN A 55 -5.73 6.80 -2.86
C GLN A 55 -5.02 7.57 -3.97
N LEU A 56 -4.32 6.84 -4.84
CA LEU A 56 -3.74 7.44 -6.04
C LEU A 56 -4.83 7.82 -7.06
N PRO A 57 -4.61 8.88 -7.87
CA PRO A 57 -5.41 9.12 -9.05
C PRO A 57 -5.36 7.91 -9.98
N SER A 58 -6.44 7.61 -10.70
CA SER A 58 -6.42 6.50 -11.65
C SER A 58 -5.50 6.78 -12.84
N LYS A 59 -5.04 5.72 -13.52
CA LYS A 59 -4.22 5.85 -14.73
C LYS A 59 -4.90 6.64 -15.86
N LYS A 60 -6.23 6.74 -15.86
CA LYS A 60 -6.97 7.55 -16.83
C LYS A 60 -6.90 9.05 -16.48
N GLU A 61 -6.85 9.37 -15.20
CA GLU A 61 -6.81 10.76 -14.71
C GLU A 61 -5.41 11.34 -14.82
N VAL A 62 -4.38 10.55 -14.51
CA VAL A 62 -2.97 11.00 -14.49
C VAL A 62 -2.07 9.94 -15.14
N PRO A 63 -2.12 9.74 -16.46
CA PRO A 63 -1.34 8.71 -17.14
C PRO A 63 0.18 8.84 -16.94
N GLU A 64 0.71 10.07 -16.93
CA GLU A 64 2.11 10.43 -16.78
C GLU A 64 2.71 9.93 -15.45
N TYR A 65 1.90 9.92 -14.37
CA TYR A 65 2.32 9.34 -13.09
C TYR A 65 2.66 7.86 -13.24
N TYR A 66 1.87 7.12 -14.01
CA TYR A 66 2.04 5.68 -14.21
C TYR A 66 3.07 5.32 -15.29
N GLU A 67 3.55 6.31 -16.05
CA GLU A 67 4.70 6.17 -16.95
C GLU A 67 6.01 6.33 -16.17
N LEU A 68 6.06 7.29 -15.24
CA LEU A 68 7.23 7.54 -14.41
C LEU A 68 7.35 6.53 -13.25
N ILE A 69 6.26 6.31 -12.52
CA ILE A 69 6.24 5.50 -11.29
C ILE A 69 5.95 4.03 -11.61
N ARG A 70 7.00 3.21 -11.52
CA ARG A 70 6.96 1.78 -11.88
C ARG A 70 6.11 0.91 -10.95
N LYS A 71 6.05 1.26 -9.66
CA LYS A 71 5.32 0.48 -8.65
C LYS A 71 4.41 1.40 -7.81
N PRO A 72 3.26 1.82 -8.36
CA PRO A 72 2.28 2.61 -7.64
C PRO A 72 1.79 1.88 -6.39
N VAL A 73 1.66 2.61 -5.28
CA VAL A 73 1.12 2.13 -4.02
C VAL A 73 0.46 3.30 -3.29
N ASP A 74 -0.59 3.03 -2.53
CA ASP A 74 -1.30 3.95 -1.64
C ASP A 74 -1.69 3.23 -0.34
N PHE A 75 -2.19 3.99 0.65
CA PHE A 75 -2.62 3.39 1.91
C PHE A 75 -3.84 2.47 1.77
N ARG A 76 -4.71 2.68 0.77
CA ARG A 76 -5.78 1.72 0.44
C ARG A 76 -5.21 0.35 0.07
N ARG A 77 -4.19 0.33 -0.79
CA ARG A 77 -3.51 -0.89 -1.22
C ARG A 77 -2.73 -1.55 -0.09
N ILE A 78 -2.07 -0.75 0.76
CA ILE A 78 -1.37 -1.25 1.95
C ILE A 78 -2.36 -1.92 2.92
N ARG A 79 -3.49 -1.28 3.24
CA ARG A 79 -4.53 -1.89 4.09
C ARG A 79 -5.10 -3.18 3.49
N GLU A 80 -5.32 -3.21 2.18
CA GLU A 80 -5.74 -4.42 1.49
C GLU A 80 -4.70 -5.56 1.63
N ARG A 81 -3.41 -5.23 1.51
CA ARG A 81 -2.31 -6.20 1.67
C ARG A 81 -2.22 -6.73 3.11
N VAL A 82 -2.42 -5.89 4.13
CA VAL A 82 -2.56 -6.33 5.53
C VAL A 82 -3.73 -7.31 5.67
N ARG A 83 -4.93 -6.92 5.23
CA ARG A 83 -6.16 -7.74 5.32
C ARG A 83 -6.00 -9.10 4.62
N ASN A 84 -5.29 -9.12 3.50
CA ASN A 84 -5.07 -10.33 2.71
C ASN A 84 -3.81 -11.12 3.15
N HIS A 85 -3.24 -10.81 4.31
CA HIS A 85 -2.07 -11.46 4.90
C HIS A 85 -0.85 -11.50 3.95
N LYS A 86 -0.66 -10.45 3.16
CA LYS A 86 0.43 -10.35 2.17
C LYS A 86 1.76 -9.92 2.78
N TYR A 87 1.74 -9.27 3.94
CA TYR A 87 2.94 -8.94 4.70
C TYR A 87 3.19 -10.04 5.73
N ARG A 88 4.40 -10.61 5.73
CA ARG A 88 4.78 -11.69 6.66
C ARG A 88 5.67 -11.19 7.80
N SER A 89 6.02 -9.92 7.76
CA SER A 89 6.80 -9.22 8.77
C SER A 89 6.46 -7.72 8.74
N VAL A 90 6.84 -7.00 9.80
CA VAL A 90 6.80 -5.53 9.81
C VAL A 90 7.70 -4.95 8.71
N GLY A 91 8.83 -5.59 8.42
CA GLY A 91 9.73 -5.18 7.34
C GLY A 91 9.09 -5.24 5.93
N ASP A 92 8.10 -6.11 5.71
CA ASP A 92 7.37 -6.11 4.42
C ASP A 92 6.43 -4.92 4.31
N LEU A 93 5.80 -4.52 5.41
CA LEU A 93 4.98 -3.30 5.47
C LEU A 93 5.87 -2.05 5.28
N GLU A 94 7.00 -1.99 5.98
CA GLU A 94 7.97 -0.90 5.87
C GLU A 94 8.41 -0.66 4.42
N LYS A 95 8.75 -1.71 3.69
CA LYS A 95 9.13 -1.60 2.27
C LYS A 95 8.07 -0.89 1.43
N ASP A 96 6.78 -1.16 1.67
CA ASP A 96 5.69 -0.51 0.93
C ASP A 96 5.41 0.91 1.41
N VAL A 97 5.55 1.20 2.71
CA VAL A 97 5.45 2.57 3.24
C VAL A 97 6.59 3.43 2.71
N PHE A 98 7.81 2.89 2.65
CA PHE A 98 8.96 3.62 2.11
C PHE A 98 8.86 3.78 0.58
N LEU A 99 8.32 2.78 -0.11
CA LEU A 99 8.01 2.90 -1.53
C LEU A 99 6.96 3.97 -1.80
N LEU A 100 5.91 4.07 -0.98
CA LEU A 100 4.91 5.13 -1.04
C LEU A 100 5.57 6.52 -0.94
N CYS A 101 6.44 6.72 0.05
CA CYS A 101 7.16 7.97 0.22
C CYS A 101 8.11 8.26 -0.93
N HIS A 102 8.89 7.27 -1.38
CA HIS A 102 9.81 7.41 -2.49
C HIS A 102 9.10 7.78 -3.79
N ASN A 103 7.97 7.15 -4.09
CA ASN A 103 7.15 7.47 -5.25
C ASN A 103 6.64 8.92 -5.20
N ALA A 104 6.20 9.37 -4.02
CA ALA A 104 5.77 10.75 -3.82
C ALA A 104 6.91 11.74 -4.05
N GLN A 105 8.10 11.44 -3.52
CA GLN A 105 9.30 12.28 -3.70
C GLN A 105 9.85 12.27 -5.12
N THR A 106 9.62 11.18 -5.87
CA THR A 106 10.05 11.08 -7.27
C THR A 106 9.14 11.87 -8.21
N TYR A 107 7.83 11.86 -7.95
CA TYR A 107 6.86 12.53 -8.82
C TYR A 107 6.64 14.01 -8.47
N ASN A 108 6.68 14.35 -7.18
CA ASN A 108 6.37 15.70 -6.71
C ASN A 108 7.66 16.49 -6.47
N LEU A 109 7.61 17.80 -6.71
CA LEU A 109 8.76 18.68 -6.49
C LEU A 109 9.10 18.78 -5.00
N GLU A 110 10.39 18.87 -4.70
CA GLU A 110 10.88 19.19 -3.36
C GLU A 110 10.28 20.52 -2.86
N GLY A 111 9.92 20.58 -1.58
CA GLY A 111 9.21 21.72 -0.99
C GLY A 111 7.70 21.74 -1.27
N SER A 112 7.18 20.88 -2.15
CA SER A 112 5.72 20.72 -2.29
C SER A 112 5.13 20.01 -1.07
N GLN A 113 3.86 20.29 -0.76
CA GLN A 113 3.18 19.70 0.40
C GLN A 113 3.24 18.17 0.42
N ILE A 114 3.04 17.51 -0.72
CA ILE A 114 3.08 16.04 -0.83
C ILE A 114 4.50 15.52 -0.62
N TYR A 115 5.52 16.24 -1.08
CA TYR A 115 6.92 15.87 -0.83
C TYR A 115 7.21 15.95 0.68
N GLU A 116 6.91 17.06 1.33
CA GLU A 116 7.15 17.25 2.76
C GLU A 116 6.34 16.27 3.63
N ASP A 117 5.06 16.06 3.30
CA ASP A 117 4.20 15.11 4.01
C ASP A 117 4.74 13.67 3.91
N SER A 118 5.43 13.31 2.82
CA SER A 118 6.06 11.99 2.66
C SER A 118 7.22 11.77 3.63
N ILE A 119 7.98 12.82 3.95
CA ILE A 119 9.08 12.78 4.92
C ILE A 119 8.51 12.58 6.31
N VAL A 120 7.44 13.33 6.64
CA VAL A 120 6.72 13.19 7.92
C VAL A 120 6.14 11.78 8.08
N ILE A 121 5.46 11.24 7.05
CA ILE A 121 4.93 9.87 7.06
C ILE A 121 6.02 8.84 7.37
N LYS A 122 7.19 8.97 6.73
CA LYS A 122 8.31 8.07 6.96
C LYS A 122 8.79 8.13 8.41
N SER A 123 9.01 9.34 8.93
CA SER A 123 9.46 9.57 10.31
C SER A 123 8.46 9.06 11.35
N VAL A 124 7.15 9.27 11.12
CA VAL A 124 6.08 8.76 12.00
C VAL A 124 6.09 7.23 12.00
N PHE A 125 6.25 6.59 10.85
CA PHE A 125 6.34 5.12 10.77
C PHE A 125 7.56 4.58 11.52
N GLU A 126 8.75 5.15 11.29
CA GLU A 126 10.00 4.73 11.96
C GLU A 126 9.87 4.89 13.48
N SER A 127 9.35 6.02 13.95
CA SER A 127 9.12 6.28 15.37
C SER A 127 8.10 5.32 15.98
N ALA A 128 6.98 5.08 15.29
CA ALA A 128 5.96 4.14 15.75
C ALA A 128 6.49 2.70 15.84
N ARG A 129 7.33 2.29 14.88
CA ARG A 129 7.95 0.97 14.86
C ARG A 129 8.92 0.78 16.02
N LEU A 130 9.83 1.74 16.25
CA LEU A 130 10.79 1.67 17.35
C LEU A 130 10.08 1.54 18.71
N ASN A 131 9.05 2.35 18.95
CA ASN A 131 8.26 2.29 20.18
C ASN A 131 7.53 0.95 20.40
N MET A 132 7.34 0.14 19.35
CA MET A 132 6.75 -1.21 19.47
C MET A 132 7.79 -2.31 19.69
N GLU A 133 9.06 -2.06 19.39
CA GLU A 133 10.16 -3.00 19.66
C GLU A 133 10.63 -2.92 21.13
N ASP A 134 10.27 -1.83 21.85
CA ASP A 134 10.58 -1.57 23.26
C ASP A 134 9.53 -2.08 24.28
N ILE A 135 8.48 -2.80 23.82
CA ILE A 135 7.38 -3.35 24.65
C ILE A 135 7.43 -4.88 24.63
#